data_AF-A0A3D4V091-F1
#
_entry.id   AF-A0A3D4V091-F1
#
_cell.length_a   1.000
_cell.length_b   1.000
_cell.length_c   1.000
_cell.angle_alpha   90.00
_cell.angle_beta   90.00
_cell.angle_gamma   90.00
#
_symmetry.space_group_name_H-M   'P 1'
#
loop_
_entity.id
_entity.type
_entity.pdbx_description
1 polymer ?
#
loop_
_entity_poly.entity_id
_entity_poly.type
_entity_poly.pdbx_seq_one_letter_code
_entity_poly.pdbx_strand_id
1 'polypeptide(L)' 'AVVVDGSDPSSNDYSIELGLNETDADFDFRFKIENLKFIPGDYTVNITEKIVSEFVNTSVDLTYWVALESTSTYTG' A
#
# COMPACT_ATOMS: atom_id res chain seq x y z
N ALA A 1 3.05 -1.16 7.07
CA ALA A 1 1.71 -0.95 6.50
C ALA A 1 0.69 -0.97 7.63
N VAL A 2 -0.27 -0.03 7.62
CA VAL A 2 -1.35 0.08 8.62
C VAL A 2 -2.69 -0.03 7.89
N VAL A 3 -3.63 -0.81 8.43
CA VAL A 3 -5.00 -0.95 7.93
C VAL A 3 -5.95 -0.20 8.87
N VAL A 4 -6.70 0.77 8.35
CA VAL A 4 -7.67 1.58 9.11
C VAL A 4 -8.98 1.71 8.31
N ASP A 5 -10.12 1.48 8.96
CA ASP A 5 -11.44 1.80 8.38
C ASP A 5 -11.78 3.27 8.66
N GLY A 6 -12.01 4.05 7.60
CA GLY A 6 -12.13 5.52 7.66
C GLY A 6 -13.40 6.05 8.35
N SER A 7 -14.30 5.18 8.80
CA SER A 7 -15.60 5.58 9.34
C SER A 7 -15.82 5.30 10.83
N ASP A 8 -14.88 4.67 11.55
CA ASP A 8 -15.08 4.33 12.97
C ASP A 8 -13.76 4.22 13.77
N PRO A 9 -13.54 5.05 14.80
CA PRO A 9 -12.32 5.02 15.65
C PRO A 9 -12.21 3.79 16.57
N SER A 10 -13.17 2.84 16.49
CA SER A 10 -13.13 1.55 17.17
C SER A 10 -12.61 0.38 16.31
N SER A 11 -12.15 0.68 15.08
CA SER A 11 -11.78 -0.34 14.10
C SER A 11 -10.48 -1.09 14.43
N ASN A 12 -10.38 -2.33 13.94
CA ASN A 12 -9.23 -3.20 14.17
C ASN A 12 -8.00 -2.67 13.44
N ASP A 13 -7.10 -2.02 14.19
CA ASP A 13 -5.80 -1.62 13.68
C ASP A 13 -4.90 -2.85 13.54
N TYR A 14 -4.46 -3.12 12.32
CA TYR A 14 -3.42 -4.10 12.05
C TYR A 14 -2.22 -3.39 11.43
N SER A 15 -1.07 -3.55 12.07
CA SER A 15 0.19 -2.96 11.61
C SER A 15 1.24 -4.04 11.42
N ILE A 16 1.93 -3.96 10.29
CA ILE A 16 3.12 -4.77 10.00
C ILE A 16 4.27 -3.81 9.67
N GLU A 17 5.40 -4.01 10.34
CA GLU A 17 6.67 -3.38 9.98
C GLU A 17 7.27 -4.09 8.76
N LEU A 18 7.47 -3.37 7.66
CA LEU A 18 7.97 -3.92 6.39
C LEU A 18 9.48 -3.72 6.19
N GLY A 19 10.06 -2.73 6.87
CA GLY A 19 11.47 -2.37 6.75
C GLY A 19 11.75 -0.96 7.27
N LEU A 20 13.04 -0.61 7.33
CA LEU A 20 13.47 0.74 7.66
C LEU A 20 13.32 1.65 6.44
N ASN A 21 12.85 2.86 6.67
CA ASN A 21 12.90 3.88 5.64
C ASN A 21 14.34 4.37 5.50
N GLU A 22 14.97 4.11 4.35
CA GLU A 22 16.36 4.52 4.07
C GLU A 22 16.45 5.96 3.52
N THR A 23 15.33 6.67 3.47
CA THR A 23 15.21 8.05 2.99
C THR A 23 14.83 8.98 4.15
N ASP A 24 14.99 10.30 3.99
CA ASP A 24 14.42 11.29 4.91
C ASP A 24 13.00 11.72 4.47
N ALA A 25 12.31 10.88 3.70
CA ALA A 25 11.02 11.20 3.11
C ALA A 25 9.87 10.70 3.99
N ASP A 26 8.91 11.59 4.25
CA ASP A 26 7.66 11.29 4.96
C ASP A 26 6.55 10.97 3.95
N PHE A 27 5.88 9.83 4.12
CA PHE A 27 4.79 9.44 3.23
C PHE A 27 3.66 8.71 3.95
N ASP A 28 2.43 8.92 3.45
CA ASP A 28 1.22 8.22 3.85
C ASP A 28 0.48 7.82 2.57
N PHE A 29 0.63 6.56 2.15
CA PHE A 29 -0.02 6.01 0.97
C PHE A 29 -1.20 5.14 1.38
N ARG A 30 -2.40 5.52 0.93
CA ARG A 30 -3.65 4.85 1.29
C ARG A 30 -4.24 4.09 0.11
N PHE A 31 -4.63 2.85 0.37
CA PHE A 31 -5.24 1.96 -0.60
C PHE A 31 -6.59 1.47 -0.10
N LYS A 32 -7.57 1.37 -1.00
CA LYS A 32 -8.85 0.74 -0.71
C LYS A 32 -8.72 -0.78 -0.71
N ILE A 33 -8.83 -1.38 0.48
CA ILE A 33 -8.75 -2.84 0.68
C ILE A 33 -9.80 -3.58 -0.15
N GLU A 34 -10.99 -3.01 -0.31
CA GLU A 34 -12.06 -3.58 -1.15
C GLU A 34 -11.63 -3.85 -2.61
N ASN A 35 -10.62 -3.12 -3.10
CA ASN A 35 -10.08 -3.28 -4.45
C ASN A 35 -8.89 -4.25 -4.53
N LEU A 36 -8.39 -4.75 -3.39
CA LEU A 36 -7.24 -5.66 -3.35
C LEU A 36 -7.71 -7.10 -3.55
N LYS A 37 -7.69 -7.57 -4.80
CA LYS A 37 -7.99 -8.97 -5.17
C LYS A 37 -6.72 -9.81 -5.38
N PHE A 38 -5.85 -9.75 -4.39
CA PHE A 38 -4.53 -10.35 -4.44
C PHE A 38 -4.66 -11.85 -4.18
N ILE A 39 -3.95 -12.64 -4.98
CA ILE A 39 -3.73 -14.04 -4.64
C ILE A 39 -2.64 -14.13 -3.55
N PRO A 40 -2.64 -15.17 -2.71
CA PRO A 40 -1.56 -15.36 -1.74
C PRO A 40 -0.21 -15.52 -2.44
N GLY A 41 0.80 -14.82 -1.94
CA GLY A 41 2.18 -14.90 -2.44
C GLY A 41 3.00 -13.69 -2.04
N ASP A 42 4.27 -13.72 -2.42
CA ASP A 42 5.19 -12.61 -2.20
C ASP A 42 5.14 -11.65 -3.39
N TYR A 43 5.22 -10.36 -3.08
CA TYR A 43 5.12 -9.29 -4.07
C TYR A 43 6.28 -8.30 -3.91
N THR A 44 6.85 -7.89 -5.03
CA THR A 44 7.66 -6.67 -5.12
C THR A 44 6.72 -5.49 -5.32
N VAL A 45 6.82 -4.49 -4.46
CA VAL A 45 5.89 -3.35 -4.43
C VAL A 45 6.63 -2.07 -4.78
N ASN A 46 6.17 -1.39 -5.84
CA ASN A 46 6.67 -0.09 -6.26
C ASN A 46 5.54 0.93 -6.08
N ILE A 47 5.74 1.87 -5.14
CA ILE A 47 4.77 2.95 -4.86
C ILE A 47 5.34 4.25 -5.42
N THR A 48 4.49 5.03 -6.07
CA THR A 48 4.87 6.34 -6.61
C THR A 48 3.88 7.39 -6.11
N GLU A 49 4.29 8.65 -6.04
CA GLU A 49 3.37 9.77 -5.77
C GLU A 49 2.26 9.87 -6.85
N LYS A 50 2.51 9.32 -8.05
CA LYS A 50 1.54 9.29 -9.14
C LYS A 50 0.51 8.20 -8.90
N ILE A 51 -0.72 8.50 -9.31
CA ILE A 51 -2.04 7.86 -9.06
C ILE A 51 -2.09 6.32 -8.91
N VAL A 52 -1.10 5.55 -9.37
CA VAL A 52 -1.12 4.08 -9.38
C VAL A 52 0.20 3.51 -8.83
N SER A 53 0.07 2.50 -7.97
CA SER A 53 1.16 1.66 -7.46
C SER A 53 1.19 0.30 -8.15
N GLU A 54 2.37 -0.28 -8.28
CA GLU A 54 2.62 -1.55 -8.97
C GLU A 54 2.98 -2.64 -7.95
N PHE A 55 2.32 -3.78 -8.05
CA PHE A 55 2.56 -4.97 -7.24
C PHE A 55 2.84 -6.15 -8.16
N VAL A 56 4.10 -6.60 -8.22
CA VAL A 56 4.55 -7.70 -9.08
C VAL A 56 4.73 -8.95 -8.25
N ASN A 57 4.01 -10.03 -8.58
CA ASN A 57 4.19 -11.30 -7.89
C ASN A 57 5.56 -11.92 -8.23
N THR A 58 6.25 -12.47 -7.24
CA THR A 58 7.61 -13.02 -7.45
C THR A 58 7.62 -14.44 -8.01
N SER A 59 6.49 -15.16 -7.89
CA SER A 59 6.37 -16.59 -8.22
C SER A 59 5.57 -16.85 -9.49
N VAL A 60 4.68 -15.93 -9.88
CA VAL A 60 3.87 -16.00 -11.10
C VAL A 60 4.01 -14.72 -11.91
N ASP A 61 3.90 -14.83 -13.23
CA ASP A 61 3.92 -13.67 -14.15
C ASP A 61 2.59 -12.89 -14.07
N LEU A 62 2.42 -12.16 -12.96
CA LEU A 62 1.22 -11.42 -12.62
C LEU A 62 1.58 -10.09 -11.97
N THR A 63 1.05 -9.01 -12.53
CA THR A 63 1.22 -7.65 -12.03
C THR A 63 -0.13 -7.02 -11.74
N TYR A 64 -0.30 -6.50 -10.53
CA TYR A 64 -1.47 -5.72 -10.13
C TYR A 64 -1.13 -4.23 -10.13
N TRP A 65 -2.02 -3.44 -10.72
CA TRP A 65 -1.96 -1.98 -10.72
C TRP A 65 -3.06 -1.45 -9.80
N VAL A 66 -2.67 -0.87 -8.67
CA VAL A 66 -3.60 -0.43 -7.62
C VAL A 66 -3.59 1.09 -7.54
N ALA A 67 -4.77 1.69 -7.68
CA ALA A 67 -4.91 3.13 -7.54
C ALA A 67 -4.71 3.57 -6.08
N LEU A 68 -4.03 4.68 -5.89
CA LEU A 68 -3.89 5.37 -4.62
C LEU A 68 -5.14 6.21 -4.34
N GLU A 69 -5.51 6.29 -3.07
CA GLU A 69 -6.53 7.22 -2.63
C GLU A 69 -6.02 8.66 -2.73
N SER A 70 -6.92 9.58 -3.08
CA SER A 70 -6.62 11.01 -3.23
C SER A 70 -6.11 11.70 -1.95
N THR A 71 -6.26 11.05 -0.78
CA THR A 71 -5.76 11.54 0.51
C THR A 71 -4.33 11.13 0.80
N SER A 72 -3.67 10.41 -0.11
CA SER A 72 -2.28 10.00 0.05
C SER A 72 -1.34 11.21 -0.05
N THR A 73 -0.25 11.20 0.71
CA THR A 73 0.73 12.30 0.77
C THR A 73 2.16 11.77 0.68
N TYR A 74 3.04 12.55 0.07
CA TYR A 74 4.47 12.29 -0.03
C TYR A 74 5.22 13.63 0.12
N THR A 75 6.20 13.68 1.01
CA THR A 75 7.11 14.81 1.19
C THR A 75 8.52 14.26 1.27
N GLY A 76 9.41 14.68 0.39
CA GLY A 76 10.82 14.27 0.38
C GLY A 76 11.73 15.36 -0.14
#